data_AF-A0A519VV41-F1
#
_entry.id   AF-A0A519VV41-F1
#
_cell.length_a   1.000
_cell.length_b   1.000
_cell.length_c   1.000
_cell.angle_alpha   90.00
_cell.angle_beta   90.00
_cell.angle_gamma   90.00
#
_symmetry.space_group_name_H-M   'P 1'
#
loop_
_entity.id
_entity.type
_entity.pdbx_description
1 polymer ?
#
loop_
_entity_poly.entity_id
_entity_poly.type
_entity_poly.pdbx_seq_one_letter_code
_entity_poly.pdbx_strand_id
1 'polypeptide(L)'
;MDYQQTLEYLYSRLPMFTRVGAVAYKKDLHNTIALCEEVGNPQNKFKSIHIGGTNGKGSTSHMLSSILQQAGYKTGLYTSPHLIDFRERIRINGEMISKEFVVDFTEQTKALVEEI
;
A
#
# COMPACT_ATOMS: atom_id res chain seq x y z
N MET A 1 -19.07 2.37 1.90
CA MET A 1 -18.78 1.53 3.09
C MET A 1 -18.25 2.45 4.19
N ASP A 2 -18.42 2.11 5.47
CA ASP A 2 -17.64 2.79 6.52
C ASP A 2 -16.18 2.27 6.56
N TYR A 3 -15.33 2.88 7.40
CA TYR A 3 -13.92 2.48 7.50
C TYR A 3 -13.74 1.03 7.93
N GLN A 4 -14.54 0.53 8.88
CA GLN A 4 -14.42 -0.82 9.40
C GLN A 4 -14.82 -1.86 8.34
N GLN A 5 -15.94 -1.63 7.67
CA GLN A 5 -16.41 -2.42 6.52
C GLN A 5 -15.39 -2.43 5.38
N THR A 6 -14.73 -1.29 5.14
CA THR A 6 -13.66 -1.18 4.14
C THR A 6 -12.47 -2.05 4.49
N LEU A 7 -12.02 -2.04 5.75
CA LEU A 7 -10.93 -2.91 6.19
C LEU A 7 -11.29 -4.39 6.09
N GLU A 8 -12.50 -4.77 6.47
CA GLU A 8 -13.00 -6.14 6.33
C GLU A 8 -13.01 -6.59 4.88
N TYR A 9 -13.48 -5.75 3.97
CA TYR A 9 -13.40 -6.00 2.53
C TYR A 9 -11.96 -6.23 2.08
N LEU A 10 -11.04 -5.32 2.38
CA LEU A 10 -9.63 -5.44 1.98
C LEU A 10 -8.97 -6.71 2.53
N TYR A 11 -9.23 -7.06 3.79
CA TYR A 11 -8.67 -8.26 4.41
C TYR A 11 -9.28 -9.55 3.87
N SER A 12 -10.54 -9.54 3.44
CA SER A 12 -11.16 -10.69 2.78
C SER A 12 -10.53 -11.02 1.42
N ARG A 13 -9.90 -10.02 0.76
CA ARG A 13 -9.26 -10.14 -0.54
C ARG A 13 -7.77 -10.48 -0.48
N LEU A 14 -7.17 -10.53 0.72
CA LEU A 14 -5.77 -10.94 0.85
C LEU A 14 -5.63 -12.42 0.46
N PRO A 15 -4.80 -12.77 -0.53
CA PRO A 15 -4.43 -14.15 -0.75
C PRO A 15 -3.62 -14.59 0.47
N MET A 16 -4.26 -15.26 1.42
CA MET A 16 -3.56 -15.88 2.53
C MET A 16 -2.72 -17.01 1.96
N PHE A 17 -1.44 -16.73 1.72
CA PHE A 17 -0.42 -17.75 1.42
C PHE A 17 -0.46 -18.89 2.45
N THR A 18 -0.80 -18.55 3.69
CA THR A 18 -1.08 -19.47 4.80
C THR A 18 -2.31 -20.36 4.63
N ARG A 19 -3.32 -19.99 3.82
CA ARG A 19 -4.53 -20.80 3.56
C ARG A 19 -4.46 -21.62 2.26
N VAL A 20 -3.80 -21.10 1.22
CA VAL A 20 -3.91 -21.65 -0.15
C VAL A 20 -2.57 -22.20 -0.67
N GLY A 21 -1.48 -22.00 0.06
CA GLY A 21 -0.15 -22.50 -0.28
C GLY A 21 0.43 -21.86 -1.55
N ALA A 22 1.39 -22.55 -2.17
CA ALA A 22 2.10 -22.07 -3.37
C ALA A 22 1.19 -21.80 -4.59
N VAL A 23 -0.05 -22.31 -4.57
CA VAL A 23 -1.04 -22.15 -5.65
C VAL A 23 -1.62 -20.73 -5.68
N ALA A 24 -1.62 -20.01 -4.56
CA ALA A 24 -2.02 -18.60 -4.51
C ALA A 24 -0.93 -17.63 -5.02
N TYR A 25 0.25 -18.15 -5.38
CA TYR A 25 1.32 -17.33 -5.93
C TYR A 25 1.06 -17.04 -7.41
N LYS A 26 0.39 -15.92 -7.71
CA LYS A 26 0.42 -15.34 -9.06
C LYS A 26 1.83 -14.80 -9.30
N LYS A 27 2.52 -15.36 -10.31
CA LYS A 27 3.91 -15.00 -10.66
C LYS A 27 4.02 -13.69 -11.45
N ASP A 28 2.91 -13.18 -11.95
CA ASP A 28 2.85 -11.95 -12.73
C ASP A 28 2.33 -10.78 -11.89
N LEU A 29 2.45 -9.59 -12.48
CA LEU A 29 1.98 -8.33 -11.90
C LEU A 29 0.72 -7.83 -12.60
N HIS A 30 -0.02 -8.68 -13.32
CA HIS A 30 -1.11 -8.26 -14.21
C HIS A 30 -2.16 -7.44 -13.46
N ASN A 31 -2.64 -7.93 -12.31
CA ASN A 31 -3.65 -7.23 -11.51
C ASN A 31 -3.14 -5.88 -10.97
N THR A 32 -1.86 -5.81 -10.58
CA THR A 32 -1.25 -4.54 -10.12
C THR A 32 -1.10 -3.55 -11.27
N ILE A 33 -0.71 -4.02 -12.45
CA ILE A 33 -0.58 -3.18 -13.66
C ILE A 33 -1.96 -2.64 -14.05
N ALA A 34 -2.98 -3.49 -14.13
CA ALA A 34 -4.34 -3.09 -14.44
C ALA A 34 -4.88 -2.03 -13.46
N LEU A 35 -4.66 -2.24 -12.15
CA LEU A 35 -5.05 -1.26 -11.14
C LEU A 35 -4.29 0.08 -11.31
N CYS A 36 -2.99 0.03 -11.59
CA CYS A 36 -2.19 1.23 -11.85
C CYS A 36 -2.66 2.00 -13.09
N GLU A 37 -3.03 1.29 -14.15
CA GLU A 37 -3.58 1.89 -15.37
C GLU A 37 -4.89 2.63 -15.09
N GLU A 38 -5.80 2.00 -14.34
CA GLU A 38 -7.10 2.58 -13.94
C GLU A 38 -6.93 3.88 -13.15
N VAL A 39 -5.97 3.92 -12.21
CA VAL A 39 -5.72 5.14 -11.41
C VAL A 39 -4.77 6.13 -12.09
N GLY A 40 -4.52 5.98 -13.40
CA GLY A 40 -3.76 6.92 -14.21
C GLY A 40 -2.26 6.92 -13.94
N ASN A 41 -1.70 5.73 -13.71
CA ASN A 41 -0.27 5.43 -13.54
C ASN A 41 0.47 6.36 -12.55
N PRO A 42 0.02 6.46 -11.28
CA PRO A 42 0.58 7.37 -10.29
C PRO A 42 2.04 7.06 -9.95
N GLN A 43 2.47 5.80 -10.07
CA GLN A 43 3.85 5.37 -9.83
C GLN A 43 4.88 6.07 -10.72
N ASN A 44 4.46 6.66 -11.85
CA ASN A 44 5.33 7.40 -12.77
C ASN A 44 5.43 8.90 -12.43
N LYS A 45 4.67 9.39 -11.45
CA LYS A 45 4.53 10.82 -11.14
C LYS A 45 5.45 11.31 -10.01
N PHE A 46 6.24 10.42 -9.41
CA PHE A 46 7.17 10.75 -8.34
C PHE A 46 8.45 9.92 -8.41
N LYS A 47 9.50 10.39 -7.73
CA LYS A 47 10.75 9.63 -7.57
C LYS A 47 10.57 8.59 -6.47
N SER A 48 11.11 7.40 -6.68
CA SER A 48 10.93 6.26 -5.78
C SER A 48 12.27 5.67 -5.34
N ILE A 49 12.34 5.29 -4.07
CA ILE A 49 13.42 4.46 -3.52
C ILE A 49 12.81 3.12 -3.14
N HIS A 50 13.27 2.03 -3.76
CA HIS A 50 12.76 0.68 -3.49
C HIS A 50 13.69 -0.04 -2.52
N ILE A 51 13.17 -0.49 -1.38
CA ILE A 51 13.94 -1.12 -0.31
C ILE A 51 13.50 -2.57 -0.13
N GLY A 52 14.38 -3.51 -0.55
CA GLY A 52 14.22 -4.94 -0.37
C GLY A 52 15.12 -5.51 0.75
N GLY A 53 15.04 -6.83 0.98
CA GLY A 53 15.89 -7.56 1.93
C GLY A 53 15.12 -8.33 3.00
N THR A 54 15.80 -9.18 3.77
CA THR A 54 15.15 -10.00 4.80
C THR A 54 14.85 -9.18 6.06
N ASN A 55 15.84 -8.43 6.56
CA ASN A 55 15.76 -7.65 7.79
C ASN A 55 16.09 -6.17 7.54
N GLY A 56 15.70 -5.29 8.47
CA GLY A 56 16.10 -3.88 8.45
C GLY A 56 15.31 -2.97 7.50
N LYS A 57 14.55 -3.50 6.53
CA LYS A 57 13.75 -2.72 5.57
C LYS A 57 12.95 -1.59 6.21
N GLY A 58 12.13 -1.91 7.23
CA GLY A 58 11.29 -0.93 7.90
C GLY A 58 12.12 0.20 8.51
N SER A 59 13.15 -0.15 9.30
CA SER A 59 14.04 0.82 9.94
C SER A 59 14.75 1.71 8.90
N THR A 60 15.27 1.12 7.83
CA THR A 60 15.94 1.86 6.74
C THR A 60 14.97 2.80 6.02
N SER A 61 13.75 2.35 5.69
CA SER A 61 12.74 3.19 5.06
C SER A 61 12.35 4.38 5.93
N HIS A 62 12.17 4.17 7.25
CA HIS A 62 11.87 5.24 8.20
C HIS A 62 13.02 6.24 8.34
N MET A 63 14.27 5.75 8.44
CA MET A 63 15.45 6.62 8.51
C MET A 63 15.57 7.49 7.25
N LEU A 64 15.45 6.90 6.07
CA LEU A 64 15.50 7.64 4.80
C LEU A 64 14.36 8.66 4.68
N SER A 65 13.13 8.28 5.03
CA SER A 65 11.99 9.19 5.01
C SER A 65 12.22 10.39 5.95
N SER A 66 12.77 10.15 7.14
CA SER A 66 13.07 11.22 8.10
C SER A 66 14.16 12.16 7.59
N ILE A 67 15.28 11.61 7.07
CA ILE A 67 16.38 12.40 6.51
C ILE A 67 15.90 13.26 5.34
N LEU A 68 15.16 12.68 4.39
CA LEU A 68 14.64 13.40 3.23
C LEU A 68 13.61 14.47 3.63
N GLN A 69 12.78 14.19 4.63
CA GLN A 69 11.85 15.18 5.17
C GLN A 69 12.62 16.36 5.81
N GLN A 70 13.63 16.08 6.63
CA GLN A 70 14.49 17.11 7.23
C GLN A 70 15.25 17.93 6.16
N ALA A 71 15.58 17.30 5.03
CA ALA A 71 16.18 17.98 3.88
C ALA A 71 15.18 18.81 3.03
N GLY A 72 13.91 18.90 3.45
CA GLY A 72 12.89 19.74 2.80
C GLY A 72 12.08 19.06 1.69
N TYR A 73 12.22 17.75 1.49
CA TYR A 73 11.42 17.02 0.50
C TYR A 73 10.05 16.65 1.07
N LYS A 74 9.02 16.71 0.21
CA LYS A 74 7.74 16.04 0.49
C LYS A 74 7.94 14.53 0.32
N THR A 75 7.80 13.77 1.40
CA THR A 75 8.07 12.33 1.40
C THR A 75 6.78 11.51 1.51
N GLY A 76 6.73 10.42 0.75
CA GLY A 76 5.78 9.35 0.94
C GLY A 76 6.52 8.12 1.45
N LEU A 77 5.94 7.43 2.45
CA LEU A 77 6.50 6.24 3.04
C LEU A 77 5.46 5.11 3.00
N TYR A 78 5.83 4.01 2.36
CA TYR A 78 5.08 2.75 2.40
C TYR A 78 5.85 1.68 3.17
N THR A 79 5.25 1.12 4.22
CA THR A 79 5.83 0.04 5.03
C THR A 79 4.78 -1.03 5.37
N SER A 80 5.24 -2.25 5.62
CA SER A 80 4.37 -3.37 6.00
C SER A 80 5.13 -4.41 6.83
N PRO A 81 4.46 -5.14 7.74
CA PRO A 81 3.06 -4.97 8.14
C PRO A 81 2.84 -3.71 9.02
N HIS A 82 1.58 -3.38 9.32
CA HIS A 82 1.23 -2.43 10.40
C HIS A 82 1.14 -3.16 11.73
N LEU A 83 1.14 -2.41 12.84
CA LEU A 83 0.99 -2.93 14.19
C LEU A 83 -0.44 -2.81 14.72
N ILE A 84 -1.06 -1.62 14.63
CA ILE A 84 -2.38 -1.35 15.23
C ILE A 84 -3.38 -0.91 14.17
N ASP A 85 -3.02 0.05 13.32
CA ASP A 85 -3.91 0.65 12.32
C ASP A 85 -3.37 0.41 10.90
N PHE A 86 -4.25 0.00 9.97
CA PHE A 86 -3.92 -0.16 8.55
C PHE A 86 -3.21 1.06 7.97
N ARG A 87 -3.58 2.26 8.40
CA ARG A 87 -3.06 3.53 7.90
C ARG A 87 -1.59 3.76 8.26
N GLU A 88 -1.03 3.01 9.21
CA GLU A 88 0.41 3.03 9.50
C GLU A 88 1.24 2.66 8.27
N ARG A 89 0.67 1.88 7.34
CA ARG A 89 1.34 1.44 6.11
C ARG A 89 1.62 2.58 5.15
N ILE A 90 0.85 3.68 5.16
CA ILE A 90 0.92 4.74 4.16
C ILE A 90 1.00 6.08 4.88
N ARG A 91 2.16 6.73 4.79
CA ARG A 91 2.41 8.03 5.42
C ARG A 91 2.87 9.07 4.41
N ILE A 92 2.40 10.30 4.57
CA ILE A 92 2.89 11.48 3.84
C ILE A 92 3.47 12.44 4.87
N ASN A 93 4.75 12.80 4.73
CA ASN A 93 5.46 13.64 5.68
C ASN A 93 5.35 13.15 7.14
N GLY A 94 5.39 11.83 7.34
CA GLY A 94 5.28 11.20 8.66
C GLY A 94 3.85 10.98 9.16
N GLU A 95 2.86 11.66 8.58
CA GLU A 95 1.46 11.55 8.98
C GLU A 95 0.74 10.42 8.24
N MET A 96 -0.07 9.66 8.98
CA MET A 96 -0.91 8.61 8.39
C MET A 96 -1.97 9.22 7.47
N ILE A 97 -2.30 8.52 6.39
CA ILE A 97 -3.48 8.86 5.57
C ILE A 97 -4.77 8.86 6.42
N SER A 98 -5.79 9.59 5.96
CA SER A 98 -7.09 9.64 6.64
C SER A 98 -7.88 8.34 6.44
N LYS A 99 -8.89 8.11 7.29
CA LYS A 99 -9.77 6.94 7.12
C LYS A 99 -10.62 7.10 5.86
N GLU A 100 -11.07 8.31 5.61
CA GLU A 100 -11.86 8.72 4.46
C GLU A 100 -11.11 8.41 3.16
N PHE A 101 -9.80 8.72 3.10
CA PHE A 101 -8.99 8.38 1.93
C PHE A 101 -8.98 6.86 1.66
N VAL A 102 -8.86 6.03 2.70
CA VAL A 102 -8.90 4.57 2.55
C VAL A 102 -10.26 4.11 2.02
N VAL A 103 -11.35 4.66 2.55
CA VAL A 103 -12.72 4.37 2.12
C VAL A 103 -12.91 4.76 0.66
N ASP A 104 -12.65 6.01 0.33
CA ASP A 104 -12.89 6.58 -1.00
C ASP A 104 -12.07 5.86 -2.07
N PHE A 105 -10.78 5.61 -1.79
CA PHE A 105 -9.92 4.90 -2.72
C PHE A 105 -10.36 3.44 -2.93
N THR A 106 -10.84 2.79 -1.86
CA THR A 106 -11.33 1.41 -1.97
C THR A 106 -12.62 1.35 -2.78
N GLU A 107 -13.57 2.25 -2.53
CA GLU A 107 -14.82 2.32 -3.30
C GLU A 107 -14.55 2.65 -4.78
N GLN A 108 -13.64 3.58 -5.06
CA GLN A 108 -13.28 3.95 -6.43
C GLN A 108 -12.72 2.76 -7.22
N THR A 109 -11.92 1.91 -6.58
CA THR A 109 -11.23 0.80 -7.26
C THR A 109 -11.96 -0.54 -7.14
N LYS A 110 -13.05 -0.60 -6.34
CA LYS A 110 -13.76 -1.84 -5.99
C LYS A 110 -14.25 -2.62 -7.21
N ALA A 111 -14.88 -1.93 -8.17
CA ALA A 111 -15.44 -2.58 -9.36
C ALA A 111 -14.36 -3.33 -10.16
N LEU A 112 -13.22 -2.68 -10.40
CA LEU A 112 -12.09 -3.30 -11.09
C LEU A 112 -11.49 -4.45 -10.28
N VAL A 113 -11.31 -4.27 -8.97
CA VAL A 113 -10.75 -5.32 -8.08
C VAL A 113 -11.62 -6.58 -8.05
N GLU A 114 -12.93 -6.46 -8.27
CA GLU A 114 -13.84 -7.60 -8.36
C GLU A 114 -13.82 -8.30 -9.72
N GLU A 115 -13.31 -7.64 -10.76
CA GLU A 115 -13.17 -8.18 -12.11
C GLU A 115 -11.87 -8.99 -12.31
N ILE A 116 -10.78 -8.64 -11.60
CA ILE A 116 -9.41 -9.14 -11.84
C ILE A 116 -8.86 -10.16 -10.83
#